data_AF-A0AAV6IW80-F1
#
_entry.id   AF-A0AAV6IW80-F1
#
_cell.length_a   1.000
_cell.length_b   1.000
_cell.length_c   1.000
_cell.angle_alpha   90.00
_cell.angle_beta   90.00
_cell.angle_gamma   90.00
#
_symmetry.space_group_name_H-M   'P 1'
#
loop_
_entity.id
_entity.type
_entity.pdbx_description
1 polymer ?
#
loop_
_entity_poly.entity_id
_entity_poly.type
_entity_poly.pdbx_seq_one_letter_code
_entity_poly.pdbx_strand_id
1 'polypeptide(L)'
;MSLSSNIRGWSQSHLFNLQILSLSPSMELNSFAAAAAAVVVVVVVIWLGWSVLNWVWLTPKKLERCLRKQGLSGSSYRLLFGDLKDNAKMTKEAMSSPISFSQDIVPRVVPSIHDSVATYGKNSFTWIGPKPRVTITDPELVKEILSKNFNFKKHMLPAFDTSCSEMISKWENMVSAQGFCELDVWPFLQTLTSDVISRTAFGSSYEEGRRIFQLQAELAEHTIQIKSSVYIPGWRFVPTKRNRRMKEIDNEAKASLRAIINRRLQAMKAGESSNEDLLGILLESNLREDQGNGINGKSVGSMSIDEVIEECKLFYLAGQETTSVLLVWTMVLLGRYPHWQQRAREEVLQVFGNNKPYFDGLNHLKIVSIYFFTRNYDFE
;
A
#
# COMPACT_ATOMS: atom_id res chain seq x y z
N MET A 1 75.29 -6.85 -75.59
CA MET A 1 76.53 -7.10 -74.82
C MET A 1 76.33 -6.54 -73.42
N SER A 2 76.37 -7.41 -72.40
CA SER A 2 76.68 -7.17 -70.98
C SER A 2 75.99 -6.04 -70.17
N LEU A 3 75.23 -6.48 -69.16
CA LEU A 3 75.17 -6.04 -67.75
C LEU A 3 75.92 -4.75 -67.32
N SER A 4 75.26 -3.85 -66.58
CA SER A 4 75.40 -3.73 -65.12
C SER A 4 74.67 -2.51 -64.53
N SER A 5 74.15 -2.71 -63.31
CA SER A 5 73.88 -1.75 -62.23
C SER A 5 73.12 -0.46 -62.53
N ASN A 6 71.92 -0.33 -61.95
CA ASN A 6 71.38 0.97 -61.58
C ASN A 6 70.74 0.90 -60.19
N ILE A 7 71.48 1.37 -59.19
CA ILE A 7 70.93 1.84 -57.92
C ILE A 7 70.84 3.35 -58.04
N ARG A 8 69.62 3.90 -58.08
CA ARG A 8 69.22 5.22 -57.53
C ARG A 8 67.83 5.59 -58.00
N GLY A 9 66.99 6.05 -57.06
CA GLY A 9 65.82 6.85 -57.39
C GLY A 9 64.50 6.41 -56.76
N TRP A 10 64.47 6.04 -55.49
CA TRP A 10 63.22 6.17 -54.74
C TRP A 10 63.04 7.67 -54.45
N SER A 11 62.15 8.32 -55.19
CA SER A 11 61.80 9.71 -54.93
C SER A 11 61.08 9.80 -53.58
N GLN A 12 61.37 10.87 -52.84
CA GLN A 12 60.73 11.24 -51.57
C GLN A 12 59.19 11.28 -51.67
N SER A 13 58.64 11.40 -52.87
CA SER A 13 57.21 11.38 -53.17
C SER A 13 56.54 10.00 -53.06
N HIS A 14 57.27 8.89 -53.26
CA HIS A 14 56.68 7.55 -53.12
C HIS A 14 56.55 7.09 -51.66
N LEU A 15 57.45 7.54 -50.78
CA LEU A 15 57.34 7.30 -49.33
C LEU A 15 56.23 8.16 -48.69
N PHE A 16 56.01 9.38 -49.19
CA PHE A 16 54.89 10.23 -48.74
C PHE A 16 53.52 9.64 -49.09
N ASN A 17 53.36 9.06 -50.29
CA ASN A 17 52.09 8.44 -50.70
C ASN A 17 51.76 7.15 -49.96
N LEU A 18 52.76 6.36 -49.53
CA LEU A 18 52.54 5.18 -48.69
C LEU A 18 52.25 5.52 -47.22
N GLN A 19 52.61 6.73 -46.78
CA GLN A 19 52.34 7.22 -45.43
C GLN A 19 50.96 7.88 -45.29
N ILE A 20 50.37 8.35 -46.39
CA ILE A 20 48.98 8.85 -46.42
C ILE A 20 47.96 7.69 -46.54
N LEU A 21 48.33 6.58 -47.19
CA LEU A 21 47.49 5.37 -47.29
C LEU A 21 47.54 4.46 -46.04
N SER A 22 48.32 4.81 -45.02
CA SER A 22 48.39 4.06 -43.74
C SER A 22 47.63 4.71 -42.58
N LEU A 23 46.97 5.86 -42.81
CA LEU A 23 45.95 6.37 -41.89
C LEU A 23 44.76 5.43 -41.95
N SER A 24 44.65 4.55 -40.95
CA SER A 24 43.70 3.46 -40.98
C SER A 24 42.25 3.99 -41.05
N PRO A 25 41.40 3.48 -41.96
CA PRO A 25 39.98 3.83 -42.01
C PRO A 25 39.25 3.57 -40.67
N SER A 26 39.81 2.72 -39.81
CA SER A 26 39.33 2.47 -38.45
C SER A 26 39.52 3.65 -37.50
N MET A 27 40.54 4.49 -37.67
CA MET A 27 40.76 5.66 -36.79
C MET A 27 39.71 6.75 -37.04
N GLU A 28 39.34 7.03 -38.29
CA GLU A 28 38.29 8.01 -38.60
C GLU A 28 36.90 7.53 -38.21
N LEU A 29 36.57 6.25 -38.48
CA LEU A 29 35.30 5.66 -38.07
C LEU A 29 35.12 5.69 -36.53
N ASN A 30 36.20 5.43 -35.78
CA ASN A 30 36.22 5.54 -34.33
C ASN A 30 36.06 6.98 -33.84
N SER A 31 36.60 7.97 -34.56
CA SER A 31 36.45 9.40 -34.25
C SER A 31 35.01 9.89 -34.46
N PHE A 32 34.37 9.51 -35.57
CA PHE A 32 32.96 9.82 -35.81
C PHE A 32 32.03 9.13 -34.82
N ALA A 33 32.30 7.87 -34.47
CA ALA A 33 31.56 7.13 -33.45
C ALA A 33 31.71 7.79 -32.06
N ALA A 34 32.92 8.25 -31.70
CA ALA A 34 33.16 8.98 -30.46
C ALA A 34 32.43 10.33 -30.42
N ALA A 35 32.45 11.09 -31.52
CA ALA A 35 31.71 12.35 -31.62
C ALA A 35 30.19 12.14 -31.53
N ALA A 36 29.65 11.13 -32.21
CA ALA A 36 28.23 10.77 -32.11
C ALA A 36 27.84 10.34 -30.68
N ALA A 37 28.67 9.52 -30.02
CA ALA A 37 28.47 9.15 -28.63
C ALA A 37 28.48 10.37 -27.69
N ALA A 38 29.40 11.33 -27.90
CA ALA A 38 29.45 12.56 -27.13
C ALA A 38 28.18 13.41 -27.31
N VAL A 39 27.67 13.54 -28.54
CA VAL A 39 26.40 14.25 -28.81
C VAL A 39 25.23 13.56 -28.11
N VAL A 40 25.14 12.23 -28.16
CA VAL A 40 24.10 11.47 -27.45
C VAL A 40 24.19 11.72 -25.94
N VAL A 41 25.38 11.69 -25.36
CA VAL A 41 25.59 11.99 -23.94
C VAL A 41 25.12 13.40 -23.60
N VAL A 42 25.47 14.41 -24.40
CA VAL A 42 25.03 15.80 -24.18
C VAL A 42 23.51 15.92 -24.26
N VAL A 43 22.87 15.31 -25.26
CA VAL A 43 21.41 15.30 -25.40
C VAL A 43 20.74 14.64 -24.19
N VAL A 44 21.27 13.49 -23.73
CA VAL A 44 20.77 12.79 -22.54
C VAL A 44 20.93 13.66 -21.29
N VAL A 45 22.08 14.34 -21.11
CA VAL A 45 22.32 15.23 -19.97
C VAL A 45 21.35 16.42 -19.98
N ILE A 46 21.13 17.06 -21.13
CA ILE A 46 20.18 18.17 -21.26
C ILE A 46 18.76 17.68 -20.96
N TRP A 47 18.37 16.52 -21.52
CA TRP A 47 17.05 15.93 -21.28
C TRP A 47 16.83 15.57 -19.81
N LEU A 48 17.82 14.96 -19.15
CA LEU A 48 17.77 14.66 -17.72
C LEU A 48 17.70 15.94 -16.89
N GLY A 49 18.51 16.95 -17.21
CA GLY A 49 18.48 18.26 -16.54
C GLY A 49 17.12 18.94 -16.67
N TRP A 50 16.52 18.94 -17.86
CA TRP A 50 15.18 19.46 -18.10
C TRP A 50 14.10 18.66 -17.36
N SER A 51 14.19 17.33 -17.38
CA SER A 51 13.29 16.44 -16.66
C SER A 51 13.32 16.70 -15.15
N VAL A 52 14.51 16.86 -14.59
CA VAL A 52 14.72 17.21 -13.18
C VAL A 52 14.17 18.60 -12.87
N LEU A 53 14.48 19.62 -13.67
CA LEU A 53 13.95 20.98 -13.48
C LEU A 53 12.41 20.99 -13.53
N ASN A 54 11.83 20.27 -14.49
CA ASN A 54 10.39 20.19 -14.64
C ASN A 54 9.73 19.47 -13.46
N TRP A 55 10.32 18.38 -12.99
CA TRP A 55 9.86 17.59 -11.85
C TRP A 55 10.00 18.36 -10.52
N VAL A 56 11.14 19.00 -10.28
CA VAL A 56 11.47 19.63 -8.99
C VAL A 56 10.88 21.04 -8.86
N TRP A 57 10.68 21.78 -9.95
CA TRP A 57 10.28 23.19 -9.86
C TRP A 57 9.06 23.55 -10.68
N LEU A 58 9.10 23.34 -12.01
CA LEU A 58 8.06 23.86 -12.91
C LEU A 58 6.70 23.20 -12.67
N THR A 59 6.66 21.88 -12.54
CA THR A 59 5.43 21.12 -12.29
C THR A 59 4.82 21.46 -10.93
N PRO A 60 5.56 21.43 -9.80
CA PRO A 60 5.03 21.87 -8.52
C PRO A 60 4.47 23.30 -8.55
N LYS A 61 5.19 24.27 -9.15
CA LYS A 61 4.70 25.65 -9.24
C LYS A 61 3.45 25.79 -10.12
N LYS A 62 3.34 25.03 -11.20
CA LYS A 62 2.13 24.99 -12.04
C LYS A 62 0.95 24.40 -11.26
N LEU A 63 1.16 23.32 -10.53
CA LEU A 63 0.13 22.68 -9.70
C LEU A 63 -0.32 23.59 -8.56
N GLU A 64 0.62 24.26 -7.87
CA GLU A 64 0.31 25.24 -6.81
C GLU A 64 -0.64 26.32 -7.32
N ARG A 65 -0.34 26.91 -8.49
CA ARG A 65 -1.21 27.91 -9.12
C ARG A 65 -2.58 27.34 -9.48
N CYS A 66 -2.64 26.10 -9.97
CA CYS A 66 -3.90 25.44 -10.33
C CYS A 66 -4.79 25.25 -9.09
N LEU A 67 -4.23 24.73 -8.00
CA LEU A 67 -4.95 24.50 -6.74
C LEU A 67 -5.47 25.81 -6.14
N ARG A 68 -4.65 26.87 -6.13
CA ARG A 68 -5.07 28.20 -5.66
C ARG A 68 -6.18 28.81 -6.53
N LYS A 69 -6.14 28.59 -7.85
CA LYS A 69 -7.23 29.02 -8.76
C LYS A 69 -8.54 28.27 -8.52
N GLN A 70 -8.48 27.04 -8.02
CA GLN A 70 -9.65 26.26 -7.61
C GLN A 70 -10.18 26.64 -6.21
N GLY A 71 -9.63 27.70 -5.60
CA GLY A 71 -10.05 28.18 -4.28
C GLY A 71 -9.43 27.42 -3.09
N LEU A 72 -8.52 26.48 -3.35
CA LEU A 72 -7.85 25.74 -2.28
C LEU A 72 -6.72 26.57 -1.66
N SER A 73 -6.67 26.59 -0.34
CA SER A 73 -5.61 27.23 0.45
C SER A 73 -4.60 26.19 0.94
N GLY A 74 -3.35 26.58 1.13
CA GLY A 74 -2.30 25.63 1.50
C GLY A 74 -0.91 26.22 1.55
N SER A 75 0.02 25.42 2.06
CA SER A 75 1.44 25.77 2.16
C SER A 75 2.04 26.04 0.77
N SER A 76 2.94 27.01 0.70
CA SER A 76 3.70 27.25 -0.52
C SER A 76 4.75 26.17 -0.74
N TYR A 77 4.96 25.79 -2.00
CA TYR A 77 5.90 24.73 -2.33
C TYR A 77 7.33 25.09 -1.93
N ARG A 78 7.97 24.21 -1.14
CA ARG A 78 9.40 24.24 -0.79
C ARG A 78 10.17 23.20 -1.60
N LEU A 79 11.25 23.63 -2.23
CA LEU A 79 12.05 22.84 -3.17
C LEU A 79 12.38 21.44 -2.62
N LEU A 80 12.15 20.41 -3.43
CA LEU A 80 12.36 18.97 -3.18
C LEU A 80 11.54 18.35 -2.04
N PHE A 81 11.47 18.99 -0.88
CA PHE A 81 10.94 18.41 0.36
C PHE A 81 9.48 18.75 0.61
N GLY A 82 8.99 19.89 0.11
CA GLY A 82 7.66 20.37 0.46
C GLY A 82 7.53 20.52 1.98
N ASP A 83 6.58 19.79 2.57
CA ASP A 83 6.30 19.80 4.01
C ASP A 83 6.89 18.60 4.77
N LEU A 84 7.65 17.73 4.09
CA LEU A 84 8.14 16.47 4.68
C LEU A 84 8.95 16.66 5.97
N LYS A 85 9.81 17.68 6.02
CA LYS A 85 10.66 17.93 7.20
C LYS A 85 9.84 18.39 8.41
N ASP A 86 8.90 19.30 8.19
CA ASP A 86 8.01 19.80 9.23
C ASP A 86 7.09 18.67 9.71
N ASN A 87 6.53 17.89 8.78
CA ASN A 87 5.72 16.72 9.10
C ASN A 87 6.48 15.70 9.96
N ALA A 88 7.73 15.38 9.60
CA ALA A 88 8.55 14.45 10.36
C ALA A 88 8.87 14.98 11.77
N LYS A 89 9.15 16.28 11.90
CA LYS A 89 9.36 16.94 13.19
C LYS A 89 8.10 16.88 14.05
N MET A 90 6.96 17.29 13.50
CA MET A 90 5.66 17.26 14.20
C MET A 90 5.29 15.84 14.65
N THR A 91 5.50 14.83 13.81
CA THR A 91 5.26 13.42 14.20
C THR A 91 6.20 13.01 15.32
N LYS A 92 7.49 13.37 15.26
CA LYS A 92 8.45 13.05 16.31
C LYS A 92 8.08 13.71 17.64
N GLU A 93 7.68 14.98 17.60
CA GLU A 93 7.23 15.73 18.78
C GLU A 93 5.95 15.13 19.36
N ALA A 94 4.94 14.86 18.53
CA ALA A 94 3.71 14.19 18.96
C ALA A 94 4.01 12.82 19.58
N MET A 95 5.00 12.09 19.05
CA MET A 95 5.42 10.77 19.55
C MET A 95 6.35 10.80 20.76
N SER A 96 6.88 11.97 21.15
CA SER A 96 7.90 12.08 22.19
C SER A 96 7.35 11.92 23.62
N SER A 97 6.05 12.14 23.80
CA SER A 97 5.38 11.97 25.10
C SER A 97 4.38 10.81 25.08
N PRO A 98 4.12 10.20 26.25
CA PRO A 98 3.01 9.28 26.41
C PRO A 98 1.70 9.91 25.95
N ILE A 99 0.80 9.08 25.42
CA ILE A 99 -0.53 9.53 25.01
C ILE A 99 -1.39 9.76 26.27
N SER A 100 -1.99 10.94 26.39
CA SER A 100 -3.07 11.16 27.34
C SER A 100 -4.35 10.55 26.80
N PHE A 101 -5.17 9.93 27.66
CA PHE A 101 -6.53 9.52 27.31
C PHE A 101 -7.42 10.75 27.12
N SER A 102 -7.33 11.37 25.94
CA SER A 102 -8.14 12.51 25.50
C SER A 102 -9.01 12.08 24.32
N GLN A 103 -10.20 12.67 24.23
CA GLN A 103 -11.07 12.52 23.07
C GLN A 103 -10.54 13.25 21.82
N ASP A 104 -9.56 14.15 21.99
CA ASP A 104 -8.90 14.85 20.88
C ASP A 104 -7.58 14.17 20.50
N ILE A 105 -7.69 13.03 19.82
CA ILE A 105 -6.53 12.23 19.39
C ILE A 105 -5.94 12.70 18.05
N VAL A 106 -6.63 13.59 17.34
CA VAL A 106 -6.26 14.02 15.98
C VAL A 106 -4.88 14.70 15.94
N PRO A 107 -4.53 15.61 16.87
CA PRO A 107 -3.18 16.19 16.93
C PRO A 107 -2.10 15.14 17.20
N ARG A 108 -2.43 14.02 17.83
CA ARG A 108 -1.49 12.95 18.14
C ARG A 108 -1.22 12.02 16.94
N VAL A 109 -2.26 11.69 16.19
CA VAL A 109 -2.22 10.66 15.12
C VAL A 109 -1.85 11.27 13.77
N VAL A 110 -2.38 12.45 13.46
CA VAL A 110 -2.14 13.15 12.19
C VAL A 110 -1.82 14.64 12.41
N PRO A 111 -0.77 14.98 13.19
CA PRO A 111 -0.45 16.36 13.57
C PRO A 111 -0.36 17.31 12.38
N SER A 112 0.31 16.87 11.29
CA SER A 112 0.46 17.69 10.08
C SER A 112 -0.86 18.04 9.38
N ILE A 113 -1.82 17.11 9.37
CA ILE A 113 -3.13 17.36 8.76
C ILE A 113 -3.95 18.25 9.68
N HIS A 114 -3.89 18.02 10.98
CA HIS A 114 -4.54 18.85 11.99
C HIS A 114 -4.10 20.31 11.88
N ASP A 115 -2.78 20.56 11.87
CA ASP A 115 -2.19 21.89 11.73
C ASP A 115 -2.56 22.57 10.41
N SER A 116 -2.51 21.82 9.29
CA SER A 116 -2.92 22.34 7.98
C SER A 116 -4.40 22.73 7.94
N VAL A 117 -5.29 21.93 8.53
CA VAL A 117 -6.72 22.24 8.56
C VAL A 117 -7.00 23.43 9.48
N ALA A 118 -6.30 23.54 10.61
CA ALA A 118 -6.41 24.69 11.50
C ALA A 118 -5.91 25.99 10.84
N THR A 119 -4.86 25.90 10.04
CA THR A 119 -4.22 27.07 9.41
C THR A 119 -4.90 27.50 8.11
N TYR A 120 -5.23 26.55 7.24
CA TYR A 120 -5.68 26.81 5.86
C TYR A 120 -7.15 26.42 5.62
N GLY A 121 -7.81 25.84 6.61
CA GLY A 121 -9.19 25.39 6.53
C GLY A 121 -9.37 23.95 6.03
N LYS A 122 -10.64 23.54 6.04
CA LYS A 122 -11.15 22.19 5.79
C LYS A 122 -10.85 21.62 4.39
N ASN A 123 -10.67 22.50 3.40
CA ASN A 123 -10.31 22.16 2.02
C ASN A 123 -8.95 22.78 1.71
N SER A 124 -7.88 22.10 2.11
CA SER A 124 -6.52 22.60 2.03
C SER A 124 -5.57 21.63 1.33
N PHE A 125 -4.40 22.11 0.93
CA PHE A 125 -3.36 21.27 0.36
C PHE A 125 -2.01 21.43 1.08
N THR A 126 -1.26 20.32 1.12
CA THR A 126 0.11 20.21 1.65
C THR A 126 1.01 19.56 0.61
N TRP A 127 2.32 19.53 0.84
CA TRP A 127 3.30 18.97 -0.08
C TRP A 127 4.01 17.74 0.47
N ILE A 128 3.95 16.64 -0.28
CA ILE A 128 4.77 15.44 -0.06
C ILE A 128 5.88 15.46 -1.13
N GLY A 129 7.01 16.05 -0.78
CA GLY A 129 8.04 16.37 -1.76
C GLY A 129 7.47 17.28 -2.86
N PRO A 130 7.73 17.00 -4.15
CA PRO A 130 7.18 17.78 -5.27
C PRO A 130 5.72 17.44 -5.63
N LYS A 131 5.04 16.58 -4.86
CA LYS A 131 3.65 16.20 -5.13
C LYS A 131 2.70 16.89 -4.14
N PRO A 132 1.68 17.62 -4.60
CA PRO A 132 0.66 18.15 -3.71
C PRO A 132 -0.25 17.03 -3.21
N ARG A 133 -0.70 17.15 -1.97
CA ARG A 133 -1.72 16.32 -1.34
C ARG A 133 -2.87 17.24 -0.94
N VAL A 134 -4.05 16.98 -1.48
CA VAL A 134 -5.28 17.72 -1.17
C VAL A 134 -6.02 16.99 -0.05
N THR A 135 -6.42 17.72 0.97
CA THR A 135 -7.30 17.25 2.05
C THR A 135 -8.70 17.78 1.76
N ILE A 136 -9.64 16.86 1.58
CA ILE A 136 -11.07 17.15 1.40
C ILE A 136 -11.79 16.62 2.63
N THR A 137 -12.59 17.47 3.27
CA THR A 137 -13.39 17.07 4.45
C THR A 137 -14.88 17.33 4.26
N ASP A 138 -15.30 17.71 3.06
CA ASP A 138 -16.71 17.87 2.68
C ASP A 138 -17.40 16.50 2.62
N PRO A 139 -18.41 16.23 3.47
CA PRO A 139 -19.11 14.94 3.52
C PRO A 139 -19.78 14.53 2.22
N GLU A 140 -20.30 15.47 1.43
CA GLU A 140 -20.99 15.15 0.16
C GLU A 140 -19.96 14.73 -0.90
N LEU A 141 -18.83 15.43 -0.99
CA LEU A 141 -17.73 15.03 -1.87
C LEU A 141 -17.12 13.70 -1.44
N VAL A 142 -16.96 13.47 -0.14
CA VAL A 142 -16.48 12.18 0.39
C VAL A 142 -17.45 11.06 0.02
N LYS A 143 -18.75 11.28 0.16
CA LYS A 143 -19.79 10.30 -0.20
C LYS A 143 -19.79 10.01 -1.70
N GLU A 144 -19.69 11.04 -2.55
CA GLU A 144 -19.60 10.89 -4.01
C GLU A 144 -18.35 10.10 -4.43
N ILE A 145 -17.20 10.35 -3.79
CA ILE A 145 -15.94 9.65 -4.05
C ILE A 145 -16.00 8.19 -3.59
N LEU A 146 -16.67 7.92 -2.46
CA LEU A 146 -16.63 6.61 -1.80
C LEU A 146 -17.85 5.72 -2.07
N SER A 147 -18.90 6.20 -2.76
CA SER A 147 -20.11 5.42 -3.01
C SER A 147 -19.88 4.32 -4.07
N LYS A 148 -19.39 3.16 -3.62
CA LYS A 148 -19.58 1.86 -4.27
C LYS A 148 -19.94 0.83 -3.19
N ASN A 149 -21.06 0.15 -3.39
CA ASN A 149 -21.69 -0.73 -2.41
C ASN A 149 -21.01 -2.11 -2.31
N PHE A 150 -20.85 -2.61 -1.08
CA PHE A 150 -20.43 -3.99 -0.80
C PHE A 150 -21.54 -4.74 -0.04
N ASN A 151 -22.12 -5.77 -0.67
CA ASN A 151 -23.15 -6.67 -0.12
C ASN A 151 -22.57 -7.97 0.49
N PHE A 152 -21.31 -7.96 0.95
CA PHE A 152 -20.57 -9.18 1.33
C PHE A 152 -20.76 -9.64 2.80
N LYS A 153 -21.54 -8.90 3.61
CA LYS A 153 -21.50 -9.05 5.07
C LYS A 153 -22.10 -10.36 5.63
N LYS A 154 -23.08 -10.97 4.95
CA LYS A 154 -23.87 -12.09 5.51
C LYS A 154 -23.10 -13.41 5.61
N HIS A 155 -22.25 -13.71 4.62
CA HIS A 155 -21.55 -15.01 4.53
C HIS A 155 -20.33 -15.12 5.47
N MET A 156 -19.90 -14.00 6.07
CA MET A 156 -18.72 -13.98 6.95
C MET A 156 -19.02 -14.34 8.41
N LEU A 157 -20.29 -14.33 8.84
CA LEU A 157 -20.67 -14.49 10.25
C LEU A 157 -20.18 -15.81 10.90
N PRO A 158 -20.29 -16.97 10.24
CA PRO A 158 -19.81 -18.24 10.82
C PRO A 158 -18.29 -18.24 11.08
N ALA A 159 -17.51 -17.62 10.19
CA ALA A 159 -16.07 -17.49 10.35
C ALA A 159 -15.72 -16.60 11.54
N PHE A 160 -16.40 -15.46 11.71
CA PHE A 160 -16.24 -14.61 12.90
C PHE A 160 -16.55 -15.38 14.20
N ASP A 161 -17.67 -16.12 14.25
CA ASP A 161 -18.07 -16.90 15.43
C ASP A 161 -17.01 -17.94 15.80
N THR A 162 -16.49 -18.67 14.82
CA THR A 162 -15.53 -19.75 15.05
C THR A 162 -14.19 -19.17 15.51
N SER A 163 -13.68 -18.11 14.86
CA SER A 163 -12.41 -17.48 15.26
C SER A 163 -12.49 -16.83 16.65
N CYS A 164 -13.61 -16.17 16.97
CA CYS A 164 -13.84 -15.62 18.31
C CYS A 164 -13.92 -16.73 19.36
N SER A 165 -14.67 -17.80 19.10
CA SER A 165 -14.83 -18.92 20.03
C SER A 165 -13.49 -19.58 20.36
N GLU A 166 -12.66 -19.85 19.35
CA GLU A 166 -11.32 -20.43 19.55
C GLU A 166 -10.41 -19.54 20.42
N MET A 167 -10.47 -18.22 20.23
CA MET A 167 -9.71 -17.27 21.06
C MET A 167 -10.22 -17.27 22.50
N ILE A 168 -11.54 -17.20 22.71
CA ILE A 168 -12.13 -17.21 24.05
C ILE A 168 -11.82 -18.52 24.78
N SER A 169 -11.92 -19.68 24.11
CA SER A 169 -11.54 -20.96 24.71
C SER A 169 -10.07 -21.00 25.13
N LYS A 170 -9.16 -20.35 24.40
CA LYS A 170 -7.76 -20.20 24.84
C LYS A 170 -7.66 -19.38 26.12
N TRP A 171 -8.41 -18.27 26.21
CA TRP A 171 -8.43 -17.43 27.42
C TRP A 171 -9.01 -18.17 28.62
N GLU A 172 -10.13 -18.90 28.44
CA GLU A 172 -10.74 -19.72 29.50
C GLU A 172 -9.75 -20.74 30.06
N ASN A 173 -9.02 -21.44 29.19
CA ASN A 173 -7.99 -22.39 29.59
C ASN A 173 -6.84 -21.75 30.40
N MET A 174 -6.54 -20.46 30.17
CA MET A 174 -5.52 -19.72 30.93
C MET A 174 -6.00 -19.28 32.33
N VAL A 175 -7.32 -19.10 32.52
CA VAL A 175 -7.92 -18.66 33.79
C VAL A 175 -8.08 -19.82 34.78
N SER A 176 -8.14 -21.07 34.30
CA SER A 176 -8.50 -22.28 35.05
C SER A 176 -7.65 -22.63 36.28
N ALA A 177 -6.51 -21.98 36.53
CA ALA A 177 -5.62 -22.31 37.65
C ALA A 177 -5.83 -21.46 38.91
N GLN A 178 -6.26 -20.20 38.78
CA GLN A 178 -6.30 -19.21 39.89
C GLN A 178 -7.62 -18.45 39.97
N GLY A 179 -8.55 -18.69 39.04
CA GLY A 179 -9.83 -17.99 38.94
C GLY A 179 -9.74 -16.59 38.32
N PHE A 180 -8.53 -16.06 38.11
CA PHE A 180 -8.23 -14.85 37.35
C PHE A 180 -6.87 -15.00 36.65
N CYS A 181 -6.64 -14.24 35.58
CA CYS A 181 -5.38 -14.22 34.84
C CYS A 181 -5.17 -12.82 34.24
N GLU A 182 -3.96 -12.27 34.36
CA GLU A 182 -3.56 -11.06 33.64
C GLU A 182 -3.11 -11.44 32.23
N LEU A 183 -3.65 -10.75 31.23
CA LEU A 183 -3.48 -11.12 29.83
C LEU A 183 -3.17 -9.90 28.96
N ASP A 184 -2.07 -9.96 28.24
CA ASP A 184 -1.87 -9.07 27.09
C ASP A 184 -2.76 -9.56 25.93
N VAL A 185 -3.83 -8.82 25.66
CA VAL A 185 -4.82 -9.16 24.62
C VAL A 185 -4.33 -8.84 23.21
N TRP A 186 -3.29 -8.02 23.04
CA TRP A 186 -2.85 -7.52 21.72
C TRP A 186 -2.48 -8.66 20.75
N PRO A 187 -1.63 -9.64 21.11
CA PRO A 187 -1.26 -10.73 20.20
C PRO A 187 -2.45 -11.63 19.83
N PHE A 188 -3.41 -11.79 20.74
CA PHE A 188 -4.62 -12.58 20.50
C PHE A 188 -5.55 -11.89 19.51
N LEU A 189 -5.71 -10.57 19.61
CA LEU A 189 -6.54 -9.80 18.69
C LEU A 189 -5.90 -9.66 17.30
N GLN A 190 -4.57 -9.60 17.20
CA GLN A 190 -3.86 -9.74 15.93
C GLN A 190 -4.13 -11.12 15.30
N THR A 191 -4.00 -12.19 16.07
CA THR A 191 -4.25 -13.56 15.59
C THR A 191 -5.72 -13.75 15.17
N LEU A 192 -6.66 -13.24 15.98
CA LEU A 192 -8.10 -13.29 15.70
C LEU A 192 -8.42 -12.65 14.34
N THR A 193 -7.94 -11.44 14.12
CA THR A 193 -8.24 -10.69 12.89
C THR A 193 -7.55 -11.28 11.66
N SER A 194 -6.34 -11.83 11.81
CA SER A 194 -5.70 -12.64 10.77
C SER A 194 -6.50 -13.88 10.41
N ASP A 195 -6.97 -14.63 11.41
CA ASP A 195 -7.71 -15.88 11.17
C ASP A 195 -9.08 -15.60 10.55
N VAL A 196 -9.76 -14.56 11.03
CA VAL A 196 -11.01 -14.06 10.44
C VAL A 196 -10.83 -13.75 8.96
N ILE A 197 -9.85 -12.91 8.57
CA ILE A 197 -9.69 -12.54 7.16
C ILE A 197 -9.26 -13.74 6.31
N SER A 198 -8.42 -14.64 6.85
CA SER A 198 -8.05 -15.89 6.19
C SER A 198 -9.27 -16.76 5.88
N ARG A 199 -10.17 -16.94 6.85
CA ARG A 199 -11.39 -17.74 6.68
C ARG A 199 -12.39 -17.07 5.75
N THR A 200 -12.65 -15.78 5.92
CA THR A 200 -13.70 -15.07 5.17
C THR A 200 -13.30 -14.74 3.75
N ALA A 201 -12.02 -14.41 3.51
CA ALA A 201 -11.56 -13.99 2.19
C ALA A 201 -10.92 -15.11 1.37
N PHE A 202 -10.37 -16.14 2.02
CA PHE A 202 -9.61 -17.18 1.33
C PHE A 202 -10.11 -18.61 1.59
N GLY A 203 -11.02 -18.78 2.56
CA GLY A 203 -11.46 -20.11 3.02
C GLY A 203 -10.32 -20.90 3.67
N SER A 204 -9.26 -20.22 4.11
CA SER A 204 -8.06 -20.82 4.69
C SER A 204 -7.95 -20.49 6.18
N SER A 205 -7.01 -21.15 6.87
CA SER A 205 -6.67 -20.79 8.25
C SER A 205 -5.57 -19.72 8.29
N TYR A 206 -5.46 -19.04 9.44
CA TYR A 206 -4.31 -18.15 9.70
C TYR A 206 -2.97 -18.83 9.40
N GLU A 207 -2.80 -20.10 9.75
CA GLU A 207 -1.55 -20.85 9.57
C GLU A 207 -1.10 -20.89 8.10
N GLU A 208 -2.04 -20.98 7.16
CA GLU A 208 -1.74 -20.96 5.72
C GLU A 208 -1.31 -19.56 5.24
N GLY A 209 -1.87 -18.50 5.83
CA GLY A 209 -1.57 -17.10 5.52
C GLY A 209 -0.44 -16.48 6.34
N ARG A 210 0.05 -17.14 7.40
CA ARG A 210 0.97 -16.57 8.41
C ARG A 210 2.19 -15.90 7.79
N ARG A 211 2.80 -16.56 6.79
CA ARG A 211 3.98 -16.01 6.12
C ARG A 211 3.66 -14.73 5.35
N ILE A 212 2.50 -14.66 4.71
CA ILE A 212 2.04 -13.48 3.97
C ILE A 212 1.83 -12.32 4.93
N PHE A 213 1.20 -12.54 6.09
CA PHE A 213 1.00 -11.50 7.10
C PHE A 213 2.33 -10.92 7.61
N GLN A 214 3.30 -11.77 7.95
CA GLN A 214 4.64 -11.33 8.38
C GLN A 214 5.35 -10.48 7.31
N LEU A 215 5.28 -10.93 6.06
CA LEU A 215 5.86 -10.21 4.92
C LEU A 215 5.18 -8.84 4.70
N GLN A 216 3.86 -8.76 4.85
CA GLN A 216 3.09 -7.52 4.73
C GLN A 216 3.40 -6.53 5.87
N ALA A 217 3.54 -7.01 7.10
CA ALA A 217 3.94 -6.19 8.24
C ALA A 217 5.33 -5.56 8.02
N GLU A 218 6.31 -6.35 7.57
CA GLU A 218 7.65 -5.86 7.23
C GLU A 218 7.61 -4.85 6.07
N LEU A 219 6.78 -5.10 5.04
CA LEU A 219 6.58 -4.16 3.94
C LEU A 219 5.96 -2.84 4.39
N ALA A 220 5.03 -2.88 5.34
CA ALA A 220 4.38 -1.70 5.90
C ALA A 220 5.40 -0.81 6.64
N GLU A 221 6.32 -1.39 7.41
CA GLU A 221 7.40 -0.65 8.09
C GLU A 221 8.29 0.10 7.09
N HIS A 222 8.74 -0.57 6.03
CA HIS A 222 9.52 0.08 4.98
C HIS A 222 8.74 1.18 4.27
N THR A 223 7.44 0.97 4.05
CA THR A 223 6.57 1.96 3.41
C THR A 223 6.39 3.21 4.28
N ILE A 224 6.26 3.05 5.60
CA ILE A 224 6.20 4.17 6.56
C ILE A 224 7.50 4.98 6.49
N GLN A 225 8.67 4.34 6.46
CA GLN A 225 9.95 5.02 6.33
C GLN A 225 10.13 5.75 4.98
N ILE A 226 9.54 5.23 3.90
CA ILE A 226 9.57 5.90 2.59
C ILE A 226 8.69 7.14 2.59
N LYS A 227 7.51 7.08 3.24
CA LYS A 227 6.58 8.22 3.31
C LYS A 227 7.18 9.45 4.00
N SER A 228 8.18 9.29 4.86
CA SER A 228 8.91 10.40 5.48
C SER A 228 10.09 10.94 4.65
N SER A 229 10.36 10.35 3.49
CA SER A 229 11.47 10.71 2.60
C SER A 229 11.00 11.31 1.28
N VAL A 230 11.87 12.06 0.60
CA VAL A 230 11.55 12.60 -0.74
C VAL A 230 11.44 11.44 -1.73
N TYR A 231 10.32 11.39 -2.47
CA TYR A 231 10.17 10.49 -3.60
C TYR A 231 11.08 10.94 -4.74
N ILE A 232 12.14 10.20 -5.03
CA ILE A 232 13.02 10.43 -6.19
C ILE A 232 12.64 9.44 -7.30
N PRO A 233 12.22 9.93 -8.49
CA PRO A 233 11.92 9.06 -9.64
C PRO A 233 13.08 8.11 -9.95
N GLY A 234 12.78 6.84 -10.22
CA GLY A 234 13.79 5.83 -10.52
C GLY A 234 14.54 5.26 -9.31
N TRP A 235 14.55 5.93 -8.15
CA TRP A 235 15.28 5.47 -6.97
C TRP A 235 14.81 4.11 -6.44
N ARG A 236 13.57 3.72 -6.73
CA ARG A 236 13.02 2.38 -6.44
C ARG A 236 13.80 1.24 -7.13
N PHE A 237 14.49 1.52 -8.24
CA PHE A 237 15.23 0.53 -9.00
C PHE A 237 16.70 0.44 -8.58
N VAL A 238 17.18 1.38 -7.75
CA VAL A 238 18.55 1.35 -7.22
C VAL A 238 18.65 0.16 -6.25
N PRO A 239 19.68 -0.70 -6.37
CA PRO A 239 19.78 -1.94 -5.60
C PRO A 239 20.27 -1.71 -4.17
N THR A 240 19.60 -0.83 -3.41
CA THR A 240 19.84 -0.60 -1.97
C THR A 240 19.38 -1.81 -1.14
N LYS A 241 19.93 -1.99 0.07
CA LYS A 241 19.52 -3.08 0.98
C LYS A 241 17.99 -3.13 1.18
N ARG A 242 17.38 -1.96 1.43
CA ARG A 242 15.92 -1.83 1.59
C ARG A 242 15.16 -2.20 0.32
N ASN A 243 15.56 -1.67 -0.84
CA ASN A 243 14.85 -1.96 -2.10
C ASN A 243 14.96 -3.43 -2.51
N ARG A 244 16.12 -4.06 -2.27
CA ARG A 244 16.30 -5.51 -2.46
C ARG A 244 15.35 -6.29 -1.54
N ARG A 245 15.32 -5.95 -0.26
CA ARG A 245 14.44 -6.60 0.71
C ARG A 245 12.96 -6.44 0.36
N MET A 246 12.51 -5.24 0.01
CA MET A 246 11.13 -5.00 -0.44
C MET A 246 10.78 -5.81 -1.69
N LYS A 247 11.72 -5.98 -2.62
CA LYS A 247 11.54 -6.80 -3.83
C LYS A 247 11.45 -8.28 -3.49
N GLU A 248 12.29 -8.78 -2.58
CA GLU A 248 12.22 -10.15 -2.07
C GLU A 248 10.87 -10.43 -1.40
N ILE A 249 10.43 -9.51 -0.53
CA ILE A 249 9.13 -9.58 0.14
C ILE A 249 7.98 -9.66 -0.87
N ASP A 250 7.96 -8.77 -1.88
CA ASP A 250 6.93 -8.77 -2.92
C ASP A 250 6.92 -10.08 -3.71
N ASN A 251 8.11 -10.57 -4.10
CA ASN A 251 8.25 -11.83 -4.83
C ASN A 251 7.75 -13.03 -4.02
N GLU A 252 8.12 -13.12 -2.74
CA GLU A 252 7.73 -14.21 -1.85
C GLU A 252 6.22 -14.19 -1.60
N ALA A 253 5.65 -13.02 -1.28
CA ALA A 253 4.20 -12.87 -1.09
C ALA A 253 3.42 -13.24 -2.36
N LYS A 254 3.88 -12.80 -3.54
CA LYS A 254 3.29 -13.17 -4.83
C LYS A 254 3.35 -14.67 -5.10
N ALA A 255 4.48 -15.31 -4.80
CA ALA A 255 4.63 -16.75 -5.00
C ALA A 255 3.66 -17.54 -4.09
N SER A 256 3.58 -17.18 -2.81
CA SER A 256 2.65 -17.82 -1.87
C SER A 256 1.19 -17.63 -2.28
N LEU A 257 0.78 -16.42 -2.63
CA LEU A 257 -0.58 -16.13 -3.09
C LEU A 257 -0.93 -16.84 -4.39
N ARG A 258 0.00 -16.85 -5.35
CA ARG A 258 -0.19 -17.60 -6.60
C ARG A 258 -0.38 -19.09 -6.34
N ALA A 259 0.32 -19.67 -5.37
CA ALA A 259 0.14 -21.06 -4.98
C ALA A 259 -1.24 -21.32 -4.35
N ILE A 260 -1.77 -20.40 -3.55
CA ILE A 260 -3.15 -20.48 -3.00
C ILE A 260 -4.18 -20.41 -4.14
N ILE A 261 -4.05 -19.41 -5.02
CA ILE A 261 -4.97 -19.18 -6.14
C ILE A 261 -4.97 -20.39 -7.09
N ASN A 262 -3.80 -20.91 -7.45
CA ASN A 262 -3.70 -22.06 -8.36
C ASN A 262 -4.35 -23.32 -7.77
N ARG A 263 -4.15 -23.57 -6.46
CA ARG A 263 -4.82 -24.69 -5.77
C ARG A 263 -6.34 -24.53 -5.81
N ARG A 264 -6.83 -23.31 -5.57
CA ARG A 264 -8.27 -23.01 -5.65
C ARG A 264 -8.83 -23.21 -7.06
N LEU A 265 -8.14 -22.72 -8.09
CA LEU A 265 -8.55 -22.92 -9.48
C LEU A 265 -8.58 -24.40 -9.89
N GLN A 266 -7.67 -25.21 -9.37
CA GLN A 266 -7.66 -26.67 -9.60
C GLN A 266 -8.86 -27.35 -8.92
N ALA A 267 -9.14 -27.02 -7.66
CA ALA A 267 -10.31 -27.52 -6.94
C ALA A 267 -11.63 -27.19 -7.66
N MET A 268 -11.78 -25.94 -8.11
CA MET A 268 -12.94 -25.50 -8.89
C MET A 268 -13.11 -26.30 -10.20
N LYS A 269 -12.00 -26.57 -10.91
CA LYS A 269 -12.02 -27.40 -12.13
C LYS A 269 -12.37 -28.87 -11.86
N ALA A 270 -12.05 -29.37 -10.67
CA ALA A 270 -12.40 -30.73 -10.24
C ALA A 270 -13.88 -30.87 -9.81
N GLY A 271 -14.66 -29.78 -9.85
CA GLY A 271 -16.07 -29.78 -9.47
C GLY A 271 -16.31 -29.68 -7.97
N GLU A 272 -15.28 -29.34 -7.17
CA GLU A 272 -15.47 -28.98 -5.78
C GLU A 272 -16.29 -27.68 -5.70
N SER A 273 -17.25 -27.62 -4.78
CA SER A 273 -18.05 -26.41 -4.56
C SER A 273 -17.11 -25.24 -4.28
N SER A 274 -17.21 -24.15 -5.04
CA SER A 274 -16.51 -22.93 -4.69
C SER A 274 -16.98 -22.51 -3.30
N ASN A 275 -16.06 -22.39 -2.35
CA ASN A 275 -16.40 -21.73 -1.09
C ASN A 275 -16.91 -20.33 -1.43
N GLU A 276 -17.98 -19.88 -0.76
CA GLU A 276 -18.56 -18.53 -0.91
C GLU A 276 -17.65 -17.42 -0.33
N ASP A 277 -16.34 -17.68 -0.21
CA ASP A 277 -15.36 -16.68 0.22
C ASP A 277 -14.98 -15.72 -0.91
N LEU A 278 -14.37 -14.61 -0.51
CA LEU A 278 -14.08 -13.49 -1.42
C LEU A 278 -13.22 -13.92 -2.62
N LEU A 279 -12.21 -14.77 -2.39
CA LEU A 279 -11.37 -15.30 -3.45
C LEU A 279 -12.17 -16.21 -4.40
N GLY A 280 -13.01 -17.09 -3.86
CA GLY A 280 -13.91 -17.93 -4.65
C GLY A 280 -14.80 -17.09 -5.57
N ILE A 281 -15.44 -16.06 -5.03
CA ILE A 281 -16.30 -15.14 -5.80
C ILE A 281 -15.51 -14.39 -6.87
N LEU A 282 -14.32 -13.86 -6.54
CA LEU A 282 -13.46 -13.14 -7.49
C LEU A 282 -13.00 -14.04 -8.63
N LEU A 283 -12.63 -15.29 -8.34
CA LEU A 283 -12.22 -16.24 -9.38
C LEU A 283 -13.42 -16.69 -10.23
N GLU A 284 -14.57 -16.91 -9.63
CA GLU A 284 -15.79 -17.28 -10.36
C GLU A 284 -16.27 -16.16 -11.29
N SER A 285 -16.24 -14.90 -10.85
CA SER A 285 -16.60 -13.76 -11.71
C SER A 285 -15.67 -13.65 -12.92
N ASN A 286 -14.36 -13.81 -12.72
CA ASN A 286 -13.39 -13.78 -13.82
C ASN A 286 -13.61 -14.93 -14.82
N LEU A 287 -13.87 -16.15 -14.34
CA LEU A 287 -14.12 -17.32 -15.20
C LEU A 287 -15.41 -17.21 -16.03
N ARG A 288 -16.46 -16.57 -15.48
CA ARG A 288 -17.74 -16.35 -16.17
C ARG A 288 -17.62 -15.30 -17.28
N GLU A 289 -16.78 -14.29 -17.08
CA GLU A 289 -16.54 -13.23 -18.10
C GLU A 289 -15.69 -13.72 -19.28
N ASP A 290 -14.78 -14.67 -19.06
CA ASP A 290 -13.98 -15.28 -20.14
C ASP A 290 -14.82 -16.16 -21.09
N GLN A 291 -16.01 -16.61 -20.67
CA GLN A 291 -16.96 -17.38 -21.50
C GLN A 291 -17.96 -16.48 -22.24
N GLY A 292 -17.94 -15.16 -22.00
CA GLY A 292 -18.76 -14.17 -22.68
C GLY A 292 -18.17 -13.75 -24.02
N ASN A 293 -18.94 -13.92 -25.10
CA ASN A 293 -18.57 -13.67 -26.49
C ASN A 293 -18.20 -12.18 -26.74
N GLY A 294 -16.93 -11.83 -26.56
CA GLY A 294 -16.37 -10.50 -26.85
C GLY A 294 -15.48 -10.52 -28.09
N ILE A 295 -16.00 -10.00 -29.20
CA ILE A 295 -15.22 -9.68 -30.41
C ILE A 295 -14.09 -8.73 -29.96
N ASN A 296 -12.84 -9.18 -30.06
CA ASN A 296 -11.59 -8.54 -29.60
C ASN A 296 -11.08 -8.90 -28.19
N GLY A 297 -11.00 -10.19 -27.84
CA GLY A 297 -9.87 -10.80 -27.09
C GLY A 297 -9.47 -10.26 -25.70
N LYS A 298 -10.20 -9.31 -25.13
CA LYS A 298 -10.15 -8.86 -23.74
C LYS A 298 -11.54 -8.32 -23.42
N SER A 299 -12.33 -9.08 -22.66
CA SER A 299 -13.56 -8.55 -22.08
C SER A 299 -13.19 -7.40 -21.14
N VAL A 300 -13.94 -6.31 -21.21
CA VAL A 300 -13.81 -5.16 -20.32
C VAL A 300 -14.36 -5.60 -18.95
N GLY A 301 -13.54 -6.23 -18.11
CA GLY A 301 -13.94 -6.69 -16.77
C GLY A 301 -13.07 -7.79 -16.17
N SER A 302 -12.53 -8.70 -17.00
CA SER A 302 -11.80 -9.87 -16.51
C SER A 302 -10.44 -9.47 -15.93
N MET A 303 -10.27 -9.72 -14.64
CA MET A 303 -9.06 -9.42 -13.88
C MET A 303 -8.00 -10.48 -14.15
N SER A 304 -6.78 -10.05 -14.47
CA SER A 304 -5.64 -10.97 -14.59
C SER A 304 -5.29 -11.61 -13.25
N ILE A 305 -4.69 -12.81 -13.27
CA ILE A 305 -4.23 -13.50 -12.04
C ILE A 305 -3.30 -12.59 -11.21
N ASP A 306 -2.47 -11.78 -11.86
CA ASP A 306 -1.57 -10.86 -11.16
C ASP A 306 -2.34 -9.72 -10.47
N GLU A 307 -3.42 -9.20 -11.07
CA GLU A 307 -4.31 -8.23 -10.41
C GLU A 307 -5.07 -8.88 -9.25
N VAL A 308 -5.55 -10.13 -9.39
CA VAL A 308 -6.17 -10.89 -8.29
C VAL A 308 -5.18 -11.03 -7.13
N ILE A 309 -3.90 -11.31 -7.41
CA ILE A 309 -2.86 -11.39 -6.37
C ILE A 309 -2.70 -10.04 -5.65
N GLU A 310 -2.70 -8.91 -6.36
CA GLU A 310 -2.59 -7.59 -5.74
C GLU A 310 -3.82 -7.26 -4.87
N GLU A 311 -5.04 -7.63 -5.28
CA GLU A 311 -6.24 -7.51 -4.44
C GLU A 311 -6.17 -8.41 -3.19
N CYS A 312 -5.68 -9.64 -3.33
CA CYS A 312 -5.47 -10.53 -2.19
C CYS A 312 -4.47 -9.95 -1.18
N LYS A 313 -3.36 -9.35 -1.66
CA LYS A 313 -2.39 -8.66 -0.79
C LYS A 313 -3.06 -7.54 0.01
N LEU A 314 -3.96 -6.79 -0.64
CA LEU A 314 -4.72 -5.74 0.01
C LEU A 314 -5.66 -6.30 1.09
N PHE A 315 -6.40 -7.38 0.82
CA PHE A 315 -7.29 -7.98 1.82
C PHE A 315 -6.53 -8.49 3.05
N TYR A 316 -5.42 -9.21 2.85
CA TYR A 316 -4.57 -9.69 3.94
C TYR A 316 -4.08 -8.54 4.83
N LEU A 317 -3.63 -7.43 4.23
CA LEU A 317 -3.14 -6.28 4.99
C LEU A 317 -4.29 -5.51 5.68
N ALA A 318 -5.37 -5.22 4.95
CA ALA A 318 -6.45 -4.37 5.43
C ALA A 318 -7.24 -5.05 6.56
N GLY A 319 -7.51 -6.35 6.44
CA GLY A 319 -8.35 -7.09 7.39
C GLY A 319 -7.71 -7.30 8.77
N GLN A 320 -6.40 -7.47 8.85
CA GLN A 320 -5.69 -7.75 10.11
C GLN A 320 -5.32 -6.47 10.87
N GLU A 321 -4.42 -5.66 10.31
CA GLU A 321 -3.72 -4.61 11.06
C GLU A 321 -4.70 -3.56 11.59
N THR A 322 -5.63 -3.10 10.75
CA THR A 322 -6.57 -2.04 11.15
C THR A 322 -7.59 -2.52 12.18
N THR A 323 -8.13 -3.73 11.98
CA THR A 323 -9.15 -4.31 12.86
C THR A 323 -8.59 -4.66 14.23
N SER A 324 -7.37 -5.20 14.30
CA SER A 324 -6.73 -5.53 15.59
C SER A 324 -6.48 -4.28 16.43
N VAL A 325 -5.96 -3.21 15.82
CA VAL A 325 -5.82 -1.89 16.46
C VAL A 325 -7.16 -1.40 17.01
N LEU A 326 -8.21 -1.46 16.18
CA LEU A 326 -9.56 -1.02 16.58
C LEU A 326 -10.09 -1.80 17.78
N LEU A 327 -9.97 -3.13 17.76
CA LEU A 327 -10.47 -4.00 18.83
C LEU A 327 -9.73 -3.75 20.15
N VAL A 328 -8.42 -3.51 20.10
CA VAL A 328 -7.62 -3.22 21.29
C VAL A 328 -8.04 -1.88 21.89
N TRP A 329 -8.14 -0.83 21.07
CA TRP A 329 -8.62 0.48 21.57
C TRP A 329 -10.05 0.39 22.10
N THR A 330 -10.89 -0.43 21.48
CA THR A 330 -12.24 -0.75 21.99
C THR A 330 -12.18 -1.38 23.38
N MET A 331 -11.33 -2.40 23.59
CA MET A 331 -11.16 -3.02 24.91
C MET A 331 -10.66 -2.04 25.97
N VAL A 332 -9.66 -1.22 25.62
CA VAL A 332 -9.10 -0.19 26.50
C VAL A 332 -10.17 0.82 26.91
N LEU A 333 -10.94 1.32 25.96
CA LEU A 333 -11.99 2.31 26.21
C LEU A 333 -13.17 1.69 26.98
N LEU A 334 -13.60 0.46 26.68
CA LEU A 334 -14.63 -0.23 27.47
C LEU A 334 -14.19 -0.48 28.92
N GLY A 335 -12.92 -0.86 29.13
CA GLY A 335 -12.35 -1.00 30.48
C GLY A 335 -12.30 0.33 31.24
N ARG A 336 -12.13 1.46 30.53
CA ARG A 336 -12.09 2.80 31.13
C ARG A 336 -13.47 3.38 31.44
N TYR A 337 -14.51 2.96 30.71
CA TYR A 337 -15.89 3.42 30.84
C TYR A 337 -16.85 2.26 31.14
N PRO A 338 -16.89 1.75 32.38
CA PRO A 338 -17.66 0.55 32.73
C PRO A 338 -19.18 0.68 32.48
N HIS A 339 -19.75 1.88 32.59
CA HIS A 339 -21.17 2.08 32.31
C HIS A 339 -21.51 1.76 30.84
N TRP A 340 -20.63 2.12 29.90
CA TRP A 340 -20.80 1.79 28.48
C TRP A 340 -20.57 0.32 28.21
N GLN A 341 -19.61 -0.29 28.91
CA GLN A 341 -19.41 -1.74 28.86
C GLN A 341 -20.65 -2.51 29.33
N GLN A 342 -21.28 -2.06 30.41
CA GLN A 342 -22.51 -2.66 30.92
C GLN A 342 -23.66 -2.50 29.92
N ARG A 343 -23.90 -1.29 29.41
CA ARG A 343 -24.94 -1.03 28.39
C ARG A 343 -24.76 -1.88 27.14
N ALA A 344 -23.53 -1.99 26.64
CA ALA A 344 -23.22 -2.84 25.49
C ALA A 344 -23.51 -4.32 25.78
N ARG A 345 -23.16 -4.81 26.98
CA ARG A 345 -23.45 -6.18 27.42
C ARG A 345 -24.96 -6.44 27.53
N GLU A 346 -25.70 -5.50 28.12
CA GLU A 346 -27.15 -5.59 28.28
C GLU A 346 -27.86 -5.64 26.92
N GLU A 347 -27.43 -4.81 25.95
CA GLU A 347 -27.97 -4.83 24.59
C GLU A 347 -27.73 -6.18 23.91
N VAL A 348 -26.51 -6.72 24.00
CA VAL A 348 -26.17 -8.04 23.43
C VAL A 348 -27.03 -9.14 24.06
N LEU A 349 -27.18 -9.14 25.38
CA LEU A 349 -28.02 -10.11 26.09
C LEU A 349 -29.50 -9.97 25.75
N GLN A 350 -29.98 -8.74 25.54
CA GLN A 350 -31.37 -8.51 25.14
C GLN A 350 -31.66 -9.03 23.73
N VAL A 351 -30.73 -8.87 22.79
CA VAL A 351 -30.91 -9.26 21.39
C VAL A 351 -30.67 -10.76 21.17
N PHE A 352 -29.65 -11.33 21.79
CA PHE A 352 -29.24 -12.72 21.53
C PHE A 352 -29.51 -13.68 22.70
N GLY A 353 -29.64 -13.19 23.93
CA GLY A 353 -29.69 -14.03 25.12
C GLY A 353 -28.43 -14.87 25.25
N ASN A 354 -28.62 -16.19 25.38
CA ASN A 354 -27.54 -17.19 25.40
C ASN A 354 -27.29 -17.83 24.02
N ASN A 355 -27.94 -17.34 22.96
CA ASN A 355 -27.78 -17.89 21.61
C ASN A 355 -26.56 -17.28 20.91
N LYS A 356 -26.04 -17.99 19.91
CA LYS A 356 -25.02 -17.45 19.03
C LYS A 356 -25.55 -16.25 18.22
N PRO A 357 -24.71 -15.25 17.92
CA PRO A 357 -25.10 -14.13 17.05
C PRO A 357 -25.58 -14.61 15.67
N TYR A 358 -26.65 -14.01 15.17
CA TYR A 358 -27.17 -14.22 13.81
C TYR A 358 -27.31 -12.87 13.10
N PHE A 359 -27.22 -12.89 11.75
CA PHE A 359 -27.01 -11.68 10.94
C PHE A 359 -28.06 -10.59 11.18
N ASP A 360 -29.34 -10.96 11.18
CA ASP A 360 -30.42 -9.98 11.36
C ASP A 360 -30.41 -9.36 12.77
N GLY A 361 -29.96 -10.12 13.78
CA GLY A 361 -29.79 -9.62 15.14
C GLY A 361 -28.70 -8.55 15.26
N LEU A 362 -27.65 -8.61 14.44
CA LEU A 362 -26.57 -7.61 14.46
C LEU A 362 -27.08 -6.20 14.12
N ASN A 363 -28.11 -6.10 13.27
CA ASN A 363 -28.73 -4.82 12.91
C ASN A 363 -29.47 -4.16 14.08
N HIS A 364 -29.74 -4.91 15.16
CA HIS A 364 -30.40 -4.40 16.36
C HIS A 364 -29.41 -3.91 17.43
N LEU A 365 -28.10 -4.10 17.24
CA LEU A 365 -27.06 -3.65 18.17
C LEU A 365 -26.70 -2.17 17.96
N LYS A 366 -27.58 -1.27 18.40
CA LYS A 366 -27.44 0.19 18.20
C LYS A 366 -26.31 0.77 19.05
N ILE A 367 -26.22 0.40 20.32
CA ILE A 367 -25.22 0.90 21.26
C ILE A 367 -23.83 0.42 20.84
N VAL A 368 -23.70 -0.88 20.53
CA VAL A 368 -22.43 -1.43 20.03
C VAL A 368 -22.04 -0.75 18.71
N SER A 369 -22.97 -0.48 17.80
CA SER A 369 -22.68 0.23 16.54
C SER A 369 -22.29 1.70 16.75
N ILE A 370 -22.96 2.42 17.64
CA ILE A 370 -22.66 3.82 17.96
C ILE A 370 -21.23 3.95 18.50
N TYR A 371 -20.82 3.00 19.34
CA TYR A 371 -19.46 2.96 19.88
C TYR A 371 -18.38 2.85 18.78
N PHE A 372 -18.65 2.10 17.70
CA PHE A 372 -17.72 1.96 16.58
C PHE A 372 -17.72 3.15 15.60
N PHE A 373 -18.82 3.90 15.48
CA PHE A 373 -19.02 4.85 14.38
C PHE A 373 -19.13 6.33 14.77
N THR A 374 -19.36 6.68 16.04
CA THR A 374 -19.64 8.08 16.41
C THR A 374 -18.44 8.80 17.03
N ARG A 375 -18.12 9.95 16.42
CA ARG A 375 -17.32 11.01 17.03
C ARG A 375 -18.25 11.86 17.92
N ASN A 376 -17.99 11.85 19.23
CA ASN A 376 -18.33 12.88 20.23
C ASN A 376 -19.62 13.70 20.03
N TYR A 377 -20.80 13.17 20.37
CA TYR A 377 -21.88 14.07 20.84
C TYR A 377 -22.68 13.56 22.04
N ASP A 378 -22.65 12.26 22.39
CA ASP A 378 -23.52 11.72 23.47
C ASP A 378 -22.75 10.99 24.58
N PHE A 379 -21.51 11.41 24.87
CA PHE A 379 -20.68 10.79 25.92
C PHE A 379 -20.69 11.57 27.26
N GLU A 380 -21.63 12.50 27.45
CA GLU A 380 -21.92 13.13 28.76
C GLU A 380 -22.91 12.31 29.58
#